data_AF-F4B5H9-F1
#
_entry.id   AF-F4B5H9-F1
#
_cell.length_a   1.000
_cell.length_b   1.000
_cell.length_c   1.000
_cell.angle_alpha   90.00
_cell.angle_beta   90.00
_cell.angle_gamma   90.00
#
_symmetry.space_group_name_H-M   'P 1'
#
loop_
_entity.id
_entity.type
_entity.pdbx_description
1 polymer ?
#
loop_
_entity_poly.entity_id
_entity_poly.type
_entity_poly.pdbx_seq_one_letter_code
_entity_poly.pdbx_strand_id
1 'polypeptide(L)' 'MEEVKVTRNYQITIPYDVREKLGIKIGDKLVVYVEGDKIIIRKKSGNIASLNLTLGKKITDKEINEAINEAGEKIGSGS' A
#
# COMPACT_ATOMS: atom_id res chain seq x y z
N MET A 1 -13.64 -14.68 -8.50
CA MET A 1 -12.19 -14.99 -8.62
C MET A 1 -11.98 -15.34 -10.08
N GLU A 2 -11.08 -14.65 -10.76
CA GLU A 2 -10.90 -14.80 -12.21
C GLU A 2 -9.46 -15.26 -12.46
N GLU A 3 -9.31 -16.28 -13.31
CA GLU A 3 -7.99 -16.79 -13.68
C GLU A 3 -7.39 -15.90 -14.76
N VAL A 4 -6.13 -15.52 -14.59
CA VAL A 4 -5.41 -14.67 -15.54
C VAL A 4 -4.17 -15.39 -16.05
N LYS A 5 -3.90 -15.23 -17.34
CA LYS A 5 -2.72 -15.81 -17.98
C LYS A 5 -1.51 -14.88 -17.83
N VAL A 6 -0.36 -15.46 -17.50
CA VAL A 6 0.93 -14.76 -17.60
C VAL A 6 1.33 -14.64 -19.06
N THR A 7 1.52 -13.41 -19.51
CA THR A 7 1.93 -13.08 -20.89
C THR A 7 3.45 -12.91 -20.99
N ARG A 8 3.94 -12.38 -22.11
CA ARG A 8 5.38 -12.14 -22.29
C ARG A 8 5.92 -11.22 -21.21
N ASN A 9 7.21 -11.33 -20.92
CA ASN A 9 7.86 -10.53 -19.86
C ASN A 9 7.17 -10.65 -18.50
N TYR A 10 6.49 -11.76 -18.23
CA TYR A 10 5.80 -12.05 -16.97
C TYR A 10 4.70 -11.05 -16.60
N GLN A 11 4.07 -10.43 -17.60
CA GLN A 11 2.98 -9.47 -17.37
C GLN A 11 1.64 -10.21 -17.16
N ILE A 12 0.86 -9.75 -16.19
CA ILE A 12 -0.53 -10.18 -15.98
C ILE A 12 -1.48 -9.00 -16.18
N THR A 13 -2.68 -9.28 -16.68
CA THR A 13 -3.76 -8.29 -16.74
C THR A 13 -4.49 -8.29 -15.39
N ILE A 14 -4.66 -7.11 -14.80
CA ILE A 14 -5.54 -6.95 -13.63
C ILE A 14 -6.98 -6.83 -14.15
N PRO A 15 -7.88 -7.77 -13.82
CA PRO A 15 -9.26 -7.75 -14.31
C PRO A 15 -10.03 -6.49 -13.86
N TYR A 16 -11.09 -6.16 -14.59
CA TYR A 16 -11.87 -4.94 -14.38
C TYR A 16 -12.35 -4.81 -12.92
N ASP A 17 -12.99 -5.85 -12.38
CA ASP A 17 -13.52 -5.86 -11.02
C ASP A 17 -12.46 -5.56 -9.95
N VAL A 18 -11.23 -6.04 -10.16
CA VAL A 18 -10.11 -5.83 -9.24
C VAL A 18 -9.62 -4.39 -9.34
N ARG A 19 -9.51 -3.84 -10.56
CA ARG A 19 -9.13 -2.43 -10.77
C ARG A 19 -10.14 -1.47 -10.15
N GLU A 20 -11.43 -1.75 -10.32
CA GLU A 20 -12.52 -0.92 -9.78
C GLU A 20 -12.49 -0.92 -8.25
N LYS A 21 -12.46 -2.11 -7.63
CA LYS A 21 -12.44 -2.25 -6.16
C LYS A 21 -11.23 -1.61 -5.50
N LEU A 22 -10.06 -1.67 -6.16
CA LEU A 22 -8.81 -1.12 -5.63
C LEU A 22 -8.52 0.31 -6.14
N GLY A 23 -9.40 0.87 -6.99
CA GLY A 23 -9.23 2.20 -7.58
C GLY A 23 -7.91 2.36 -8.36
N ILE A 24 -7.48 1.32 -9.07
CA ILE A 24 -6.23 1.33 -9.86
C ILE A 24 -6.49 2.02 -11.19
N LYS A 25 -5.69 3.04 -11.49
CA LYS A 25 -5.73 3.82 -12.73
C LYS A 25 -4.45 3.66 -13.54
N ILE A 26 -4.52 3.98 -14.83
CA ILE A 26 -3.34 4.02 -15.69
C ILE A 26 -2.34 5.02 -15.11
N GLY A 27 -1.08 4.60 -14.99
CA GLY A 27 -0.01 5.39 -14.38
C GLY A 27 0.20 5.17 -12.89
N ASP A 28 -0.71 4.48 -12.20
CA ASP A 28 -0.51 4.11 -10.80
C ASP A 28 0.71 3.19 -10.63
N LYS A 29 1.49 3.43 -9.58
CA LYS A 29 2.59 2.53 -9.18
C LYS A 29 2.08 1.53 -8.15
N LEU A 30 2.44 0.26 -8.36
CA LEU A 30 2.11 -0.85 -7.47
C LEU A 30 3.40 -1.36 -6.81
N VAL A 31 3.28 -1.83 -5.57
CA VAL A 31 4.32 -2.57 -4.85
C VAL A 31 3.96 -4.04 -4.93
N VAL A 32 4.94 -4.88 -5.30
CA VAL A 32 4.79 -6.32 -5.45
C VAL A 32 5.78 -7.01 -4.52
N TYR A 33 5.31 -7.94 -3.70
CA TYR A 33 6.16 -8.75 -2.83
C TYR A 33 5.58 -10.16 -2.64
N VAL A 34 6.39 -11.07 -2.12
CA VAL A 34 6.01 -12.47 -1.84
C VAL A 34 5.69 -12.61 -0.36
N GLU A 35 4.56 -13.26 -0.06
CA GLU A 35 4.17 -13.66 1.28
C GLU A 35 3.80 -15.14 1.27
N GLY A 36 4.72 -15.99 1.72
CA GLY A 36 4.57 -17.45 1.64
C GLY A 36 4.51 -17.94 0.20
N ASP A 37 3.39 -18.55 -0.18
CA ASP A 37 3.08 -19.05 -1.52
C ASP A 37 2.30 -18.05 -2.40
N LYS A 38 2.11 -16.81 -1.92
CA LYS A 38 1.29 -15.79 -2.58
C LYS A 38 2.12 -14.61 -3.08
N ILE A 39 1.68 -14.04 -4.20
CA ILE A 39 2.12 -12.73 -4.66
C ILE A 39 1.12 -11.69 -4.15
N ILE A 40 1.61 -10.73 -3.37
CA ILE A 40 0.81 -9.61 -2.87
C ILE A 40 1.12 -8.37 -3.71
N ILE A 41 0.07 -7.75 -4.24
CA ILE A 41 0.14 -6.52 -5.02
C ILE A 41 -0.65 -5.44 -4.28
N ARG A 42 0.01 -4.32 -3.95
CA ARG A 42 -0.60 -3.19 -3.25
C ARG A 42 -0.41 -1.90 -4.03
N LYS A 43 -1.43 -1.04 -4.04
CA LYS A 43 -1.29 0.32 -4.56
C LYS A 43 -0.30 1.10 -3.70
N LYS A 44 0.65 1.79 -4.31
CA LYS A 44 1.60 2.63 -3.58
C LYS A 44 0.87 3.89 -3.10
N SER A 45 0.32 3.85 -1.89
CA SER A 45 -0.19 5.05 -1.22
C SER A 45 1.01 5.86 -0.70
N GLY A 46 1.09 7.16 -0.99
CA GLY A 46 2.13 8.04 -0.43
C GLY A 46 2.08 8.24 1.09
N ASN A 47 1.22 7.51 1.80
CA ASN A 47 1.09 7.55 3.26
C ASN A 47 2.21 6.80 3.97
N ILE A 48 2.48 7.17 5.22
CA ILE A 48 3.51 6.64 6.12
C ILE A 48 3.51 5.10 6.19
N ALA A 49 2.35 4.45 6.05
CA ALA A 49 2.24 2.99 5.97
C ALA A 49 3.08 2.36 4.83
N SER A 50 3.32 3.08 3.73
CA SER A 50 4.20 2.62 2.64
C SER A 50 5.70 2.74 2.96
N LEU A 51 6.07 3.64 3.87
CA LEU A 51 7.43 3.74 4.41
C LEU A 51 7.76 2.52 5.28
N ASN A 52 6.79 2.00 6.05
CA ASN A 52 6.96 0.80 6.88
C ASN A 52 7.36 -0.44 6.07
N LEU A 53 6.74 -0.64 4.90
CA LEU A 53 7.09 -1.71 3.96
C LEU A 53 8.50 -1.56 3.38
N THR A 54 8.96 -0.32 3.17
CA THR A 54 10.27 -0.03 2.58
C THR A 54 11.40 -0.15 3.61
N LEU A 55 11.10 0.14 4.89
CA LEU A 55 12.07 0.17 6.00
C LEU A 55 12.14 -1.15 6.79
N GLY A 56 11.36 -2.18 6.42
CA GLY A 56 11.34 -3.46 7.12
C GLY A 56 10.84 -3.39 8.58
N LYS A 57 10.25 -2.26 8.98
CA LYS A 57 9.70 -2.06 10.33
C LYS A 57 8.19 -2.23 10.29
N LYS A 58 7.66 -3.21 11.01
CA LYS A 58 6.22 -3.30 11.33
C LYS A 58 5.86 -2.22 12.35
N ILE A 59 5.72 -0.97 11.90
CA ILE A 59 5.08 0.07 12.72
C ILE A 59 3.57 -0.09 12.52
N THR A 60 2.85 -0.17 13.63
CA THR A 60 1.40 -0.40 13.69
C THR A 60 0.64 0.90 13.47
N ASP A 61 -0.59 0.83 12.95
CA ASP A 61 -1.45 2.01 12.74
C ASP A 61 -1.68 2.80 14.05
N LYS A 62 -1.61 2.12 15.19
CA LYS A 62 -1.71 2.72 16.52
C LYS A 62 -0.55 3.68 16.81
N GLU A 63 0.70 3.24 16.57
CA GLU A 63 1.89 4.06 16.78
C GLU A 63 1.93 5.27 15.85
N ILE A 64 1.41 5.13 14.61
CA ILE A 64 1.30 6.24 13.66
C ILE A 64 0.30 7.29 14.17
N ASN A 65 -0.88 6.85 14.60
CA ASN A 65 -1.90 7.76 15.11
C ASN A 65 -1.45 8.45 16.41
N GLU A 66 -0.74 7.74 17.27
CA GLU A 66 -0.15 8.29 18.49
C GLU A 66 0.90 9.36 18.18
N ALA A 67 1.80 9.12 17.23
CA ALA A 67 2.77 10.11 16.78
C ALA A 67 2.13 11.35 16.14
N ILE A 68 1.04 11.18 15.38
CA ILE A 68 0.30 12.30 14.78
C ILE A 68 -0.40 13.12 15.88
N ASN A 69 -1.01 12.47 16.87
CA ASN A 69 -1.66 13.15 17.98
C ASN A 69 -0.66 13.92 18.85
N GLU A 70 0.47 13.31 19.22
CA GLU A 70 1.53 13.99 19.99
C GLU A 70 2.08 15.23 19.25
N ALA A 71 2.23 15.13 17.92
CA ALA A 71 2.65 16.27 17.11
C ALA A 71 1.59 17.38 17.09
N GLY A 72 0.30 17.02 17.02
CA GLY A 72 -0.82 17.95 17.09
C GLY A 72 -0.93 18.69 18.43
N GLU A 73 -0.72 18.00 19.55
CA GLU A 73 -0.79 18.59 20.89
C GLU A 73 0.31 19.63 21.13
N LYS A 74 1.54 19.39 20.65
CA LYS A 74 2.66 20.35 20.76
C LYS A 74 2.44 21.63 19.97
N ILE A 75 1.65 21.58 18.89
CA ILE A 75 1.31 22.76 18.08
C ILE A 75 0.16 23.55 18.75
N GLY A 76 -0.78 22.85 19.40
CA GLY A 76 -1.92 23.46 20.08
C GLY A 76 -1.57 24.17 21.40
N SER A 77 -0.50 23.79 22.09
CA SER A 77 -0.07 24.42 23.35
C SER A 77 0.77 25.68 23.19
N GLY A 78 1.01 26.14 21.96
CA GLY A 78 1.79 27.34 21.64
C GLY A 78 0.97 28.57 21.24
N SER A 79 -0.35 28.56 21.46
CA SER A 79 -1.26 29.71 21.25
C SER A 79 -1.78 30.28 22.56
#